data_AF-W4SFH7-F1
#
_entry.id   AF-W4SFH7-F1
#
_cell.length_a   1.000
_cell.length_b   1.000
_cell.length_c   1.000
_cell.angle_alpha   90.00
_cell.angle_beta   90.00
_cell.angle_gamma   90.00
#
_symmetry.space_group_name_H-M   'P 1'
#
loop_
_entity.id
_entity.type
_entity.pdbx_description
1 polymer ?
#
loop_
_entity_poly.entity_id
_entity_poly.type
_entity_poly.pdbx_seq_one_letter_code
_entity_poly.pdbx_strand_id
1 'polypeptide(L)'
;MTDYENAKVFIDCNPSFSIYTQMALVSADYLIIPVMADFSSLEGIKGILMLLYGKYPSAATLNYANKVVTFNRQINQFGLGLPKIYEVVFNNYTVNSGVATAYDSVRQELIKYSYDQYVADPNVFASCATSVTSQSVWEGFYISNVKDFHTSGKVSASLGIPVHRLPEKTDYPMPNGDSVNLPKKNYELALSNLEDFVGKIN
;
A
#
# COMPACT_ATOMS: atom_id res chain seq x y z
N MET A 1 -26.69 -15.11 11.90
CA MET A 1 -25.40 -14.40 11.67
C MET A 1 -25.33 -13.98 10.21
N THR A 2 -26.33 -13.24 9.72
CA THR A 2 -26.48 -12.82 8.31
C THR A 2 -26.04 -11.37 8.08
N ASP A 3 -25.80 -10.61 9.15
CA ASP A 3 -25.53 -9.16 9.05
C ASP A 3 -24.11 -8.80 8.54
N TYR A 4 -23.27 -9.81 8.25
CA TYR A 4 -21.87 -9.62 7.87
C TYR A 4 -21.52 -10.14 6.48
N GLU A 5 -22.50 -10.62 5.69
CA GLU A 5 -22.23 -11.17 4.36
C GLU A 5 -21.55 -10.17 3.41
N ASN A 6 -21.76 -8.86 3.63
CA ASN A 6 -21.16 -7.78 2.85
C ASN A 6 -20.15 -6.93 3.65
N ALA A 7 -19.70 -7.41 4.82
CA ALA A 7 -18.76 -6.66 5.63
C ALA A 7 -17.37 -6.66 4.98
N LYS A 8 -16.80 -5.47 4.77
CA LYS A 8 -15.39 -5.31 4.39
C LYS A 8 -14.54 -5.23 5.64
N VAL A 9 -13.55 -6.11 5.76
CA VAL A 9 -12.63 -6.17 6.90
C VAL A 9 -11.25 -5.71 6.44
N PHE A 10 -10.69 -4.73 7.16
CA PHE A 10 -9.32 -4.27 6.95
C PHE A 10 -8.43 -4.82 8.08
N ILE A 11 -7.31 -5.43 7.70
CA ILE A 11 -6.32 -5.97 8.64
C ILE A 11 -5.05 -5.12 8.53
N ASP A 12 -4.79 -4.29 9.55
CA ASP A 12 -3.55 -3.55 9.63
C ASP A 12 -2.43 -4.49 10.11
N CYS A 13 -1.38 -4.61 9.30
CA CYS A 13 -0.33 -5.59 9.49
C CYS A 13 0.93 -4.93 10.03
N ASN A 14 1.58 -5.61 10.98
CA ASN A 14 2.96 -5.27 11.35
C ASN A 14 3.87 -5.46 10.12
N PRO A 15 4.79 -4.53 9.82
CA PRO A 15 5.72 -4.66 8.69
C PRO A 15 6.62 -5.90 8.79
N SER A 16 6.86 -6.42 10.00
CA SER A 16 7.57 -7.68 10.18
C SER A 16 6.72 -8.86 9.72
N PHE A 17 7.36 -9.85 9.09
CA PHE A 17 6.71 -11.07 8.63
C PHE A 17 6.49 -12.09 9.78
N SER A 18 5.88 -11.61 10.86
CA SER A 18 5.54 -12.39 12.05
C SER A 18 4.47 -13.44 11.74
N ILE A 19 4.23 -14.37 12.68
CA ILE A 19 3.17 -15.36 12.52
C ILE A 19 1.79 -14.71 12.38
N TYR A 20 1.53 -13.61 13.08
CA TYR A 20 0.25 -12.89 12.97
C TYR A 20 0.06 -12.26 11.59
N THR A 21 1.14 -11.71 11.01
CA THR A 21 1.12 -11.18 9.65
C THR A 21 0.86 -12.30 8.63
N GLN A 22 1.45 -13.48 8.82
CA GLN A 22 1.19 -14.64 7.96
C GLN A 22 -0.27 -15.11 8.05
N MET A 23 -0.83 -15.19 9.26
CA MET A 23 -2.23 -15.55 9.47
C MET A 23 -3.18 -14.52 8.84
N ALA A 24 -2.89 -13.23 9.00
CA ALA A 24 -3.64 -12.15 8.38
C ALA A 24 -3.66 -12.28 6.85
N LEU A 25 -2.49 -12.52 6.24
CA LEU A 25 -2.35 -12.68 4.80
C LEU A 25 -3.15 -13.88 4.29
N VAL A 26 -3.00 -15.06 4.90
CA VAL A 26 -3.74 -16.27 4.48
C VAL A 26 -5.26 -16.12 4.63
N SER A 27 -5.71 -15.22 5.50
CA SER A 27 -7.15 -14.98 5.74
C SER A 27 -7.73 -13.88 4.85
N ALA A 28 -6.90 -13.17 4.06
CA ALA A 28 -7.32 -12.02 3.26
C ALA A 28 -7.52 -12.39 1.79
N ASP A 29 -8.52 -11.78 1.16
CA ASP A 29 -8.73 -11.88 -0.29
C ASP A 29 -7.79 -10.97 -1.09
N TYR A 30 -7.41 -9.84 -0.48
CA TYR A 30 -6.75 -8.73 -1.14
C TYR A 30 -5.63 -8.13 -0.29
N LEU A 31 -4.58 -7.64 -0.95
CA LEU A 31 -3.43 -6.97 -0.33
C LEU A 31 -3.27 -5.56 -0.89
N ILE A 32 -3.33 -4.57 0.00
CA ILE A 32 -2.97 -3.17 -0.30
C ILE A 32 -1.53 -2.95 0.16
N ILE A 33 -0.68 -2.42 -0.70
CA ILE A 33 0.74 -2.22 -0.41
C ILE A 33 1.03 -0.70 -0.35
N PRO A 34 1.08 -0.09 0.84
CA PRO A 34 1.50 1.30 0.98
C PRO A 34 3.01 1.42 0.74
N VAL A 35 3.40 2.38 -0.09
CA VAL A 35 4.81 2.63 -0.45
C VAL A 35 5.16 4.11 -0.46
N MET A 36 6.45 4.37 -0.28
CA MET A 36 7.07 5.66 -0.60
C MET A 36 7.82 5.53 -1.94
N ALA A 37 8.11 6.66 -2.59
CA ALA A 37 8.93 6.69 -3.79
C ALA A 37 10.43 6.61 -3.45
N ASP A 38 10.85 5.50 -2.84
CA ASP A 38 12.22 5.25 -2.43
C ASP A 38 12.68 3.80 -2.71
N PHE A 39 13.99 3.57 -2.66
CA PHE A 39 14.57 2.25 -2.90
C PHE A 39 14.18 1.21 -1.85
N SER A 40 13.91 1.63 -0.61
CA SER A 40 13.46 0.72 0.45
C SER A 40 12.09 0.12 0.10
N SER A 41 11.19 0.92 -0.46
CA SER A 41 9.86 0.48 -0.88
C SER A 41 9.94 -0.45 -2.11
N LEU A 42 10.86 -0.16 -3.04
CA LEU A 42 11.14 -1.06 -4.18
C LEU A 42 11.63 -2.44 -3.71
N GLU A 43 12.59 -2.48 -2.79
CA GLU A 43 13.05 -3.74 -2.19
C GLU A 43 11.95 -4.42 -1.36
N GLY A 44 11.10 -3.64 -0.69
CA GLY A 44 9.91 -4.14 0.00
C GLY A 44 8.96 -4.88 -0.94
N ILE A 45 8.62 -4.30 -2.09
CA ILE A 45 7.78 -4.92 -3.11
C ILE A 45 8.42 -6.21 -3.65
N LYS A 46 9.72 -6.18 -3.99
CA LYS A 46 10.46 -7.40 -4.40
C LYS A 46 10.38 -8.49 -3.33
N GLY A 47 10.54 -8.11 -2.06
CA GLY A 47 10.42 -9.01 -0.91
C GLY A 47 9.03 -9.64 -0.81
N ILE A 48 7.97 -8.84 -0.90
CA ILE A 48 6.58 -9.33 -0.88
C ILE A 48 6.34 -10.33 -2.03
N LEU A 49 6.74 -9.96 -3.25
CA LEU A 49 6.56 -10.78 -4.44
C LEU A 49 7.30 -12.12 -4.35
N MET A 50 8.52 -12.09 -3.82
CA MET A 50 9.32 -13.28 -3.58
C MET A 50 8.69 -14.17 -2.50
N LEU A 51 8.31 -13.58 -1.37
CA LEU A 51 7.88 -14.30 -0.17
C LEU A 51 6.48 -14.90 -0.32
N LEU A 52 5.55 -14.14 -0.89
CA LEU A 52 4.15 -14.54 -1.06
C LEU A 52 3.96 -15.32 -2.35
N TYR A 53 4.48 -14.83 -3.47
CA TYR A 53 4.12 -15.36 -4.79
C TYR A 53 5.27 -16.10 -5.50
N GLY A 54 6.41 -16.30 -4.82
CA GLY A 54 7.55 -17.03 -5.38
C GLY A 54 8.18 -16.36 -6.60
N LYS A 55 8.07 -15.04 -6.74
CA LYS A 55 8.67 -14.27 -7.82
C LYS A 55 10.07 -13.83 -7.43
N TYR A 56 11.07 -14.62 -7.82
CA TYR A 56 12.46 -14.38 -7.45
C TYR A 56 13.12 -13.40 -8.44
N PRO A 57 13.70 -12.28 -7.95
CA PRO A 57 14.29 -11.25 -8.82
C PRO A 57 15.61 -11.70 -9.49
N SER A 58 16.19 -12.83 -9.09
CA SER A 58 17.44 -13.35 -9.66
C SER A 58 17.55 -14.88 -9.58
N ALA A 59 18.37 -15.47 -10.46
CA ALA A 59 18.68 -16.90 -10.40
C ALA A 59 19.30 -17.32 -9.06
N ALA A 60 20.09 -16.43 -8.43
CA ALA A 60 20.69 -16.68 -7.13
C ALA A 60 19.64 -16.81 -6.02
N THR A 61 18.65 -15.90 -5.99
CA THR A 61 17.56 -15.94 -4.99
C THR A 61 16.67 -17.16 -5.19
N LEU A 62 16.37 -17.53 -6.44
CA LEU A 62 15.66 -18.78 -6.75
C LEU A 62 16.42 -20.03 -6.28
N ASN A 63 17.72 -20.11 -6.56
CA ASN A 63 18.57 -21.24 -6.15
C ASN A 63 18.66 -21.39 -4.63
N TYR A 64 18.68 -20.27 -3.90
CA TYR A 64 18.63 -20.29 -2.45
C TYR A 64 17.27 -20.79 -1.95
N ALA A 65 16.17 -20.26 -2.49
CA ALA A 65 14.82 -20.66 -2.12
C ALA A 65 14.54 -22.15 -2.34
N ASN A 66 15.11 -22.74 -3.40
CA ASN A 66 15.00 -24.18 -3.67
C ASN A 66 15.64 -25.06 -2.57
N LYS A 67 16.55 -24.52 -1.76
CA LYS A 67 17.26 -25.24 -0.70
C LYS A 67 16.61 -25.12 0.67
N VAL A 68 15.61 -24.26 0.84
CA VAL A 68 14.96 -23.98 2.13
C VAL A 68 13.45 -24.18 2.03
N VAL A 69 12.76 -24.30 3.17
CA VAL A 69 11.29 -24.24 3.21
C VAL A 69 10.87 -22.78 3.17
N THR A 70 10.26 -22.35 2.06
CA THR A 70 9.70 -21.00 1.91
C THR A 70 8.22 -20.97 2.27
N PHE A 71 7.74 -19.80 2.69
CA PHE A 71 6.33 -19.59 3.01
C PHE A 71 5.42 -19.94 1.82
N ASN A 72 5.70 -19.41 0.62
CA ASN A 72 4.97 -19.77 -0.59
C ASN A 72 4.91 -21.29 -0.85
N ARG A 73 6.00 -22.04 -0.58
CA ARG A 73 5.98 -23.50 -0.72
C ARG A 73 5.05 -24.17 0.29
N GLN A 74 5.00 -23.66 1.52
CA GLN A 74 4.06 -24.16 2.54
C GLN A 74 2.62 -23.88 2.13
N ILE A 75 2.31 -22.66 1.67
CA ILE A 75 0.99 -22.31 1.14
C ILE A 75 0.55 -23.30 0.06
N ASN A 76 1.39 -23.53 -0.94
CA ASN A 76 1.10 -24.46 -2.03
C ASN A 76 0.95 -25.91 -1.53
N GLN A 77 1.82 -26.34 -0.61
CA GLN A 77 1.78 -27.69 -0.04
C GLN A 77 0.47 -27.97 0.71
N PHE A 78 -0.06 -26.97 1.42
CA PHE A 78 -1.30 -27.09 2.19
C PHE A 78 -2.55 -26.64 1.40
N GLY A 79 -2.40 -26.24 0.13
CA GLY A 79 -3.51 -25.79 -0.71
C GLY A 79 -4.18 -24.52 -0.18
N LEU A 80 -3.43 -23.65 0.50
CA LEU A 80 -3.94 -22.40 1.04
C LEU A 80 -3.99 -21.30 -0.05
N GLY A 81 -4.95 -20.39 0.10
CA GLY A 81 -5.02 -19.18 -0.71
C GLY A 81 -4.05 -18.11 -0.23
N LEU A 82 -3.67 -17.22 -1.13
CA LEU A 82 -3.01 -15.97 -0.81
C LEU A 82 -3.82 -14.80 -1.37
N PRO A 83 -3.73 -13.61 -0.74
CA PRO A 83 -4.45 -12.45 -1.21
C PRO A 83 -3.91 -12.06 -2.58
N LYS A 84 -4.74 -11.45 -3.41
CA LYS A 84 -4.27 -10.82 -4.64
C LYS A 84 -3.85 -9.39 -4.35
N ILE A 85 -2.80 -8.90 -5.01
CA ILE A 85 -2.41 -7.50 -4.94
C ILE A 85 -3.56 -6.66 -5.50
N TYR A 86 -4.20 -5.90 -4.63
CA TYR A 86 -5.30 -5.04 -4.98
C TYR A 86 -4.78 -3.71 -5.54
N GLU A 87 -3.89 -3.05 -4.81
CA GLU A 87 -3.31 -1.79 -5.24
C GLU A 87 -1.98 -1.51 -4.55
N VAL A 88 -1.08 -0.82 -5.25
CA VAL A 88 0.13 -0.21 -4.67
C VAL A 88 -0.16 1.28 -4.47
N VAL A 89 -0.16 1.70 -3.20
CA VAL A 89 -0.61 3.03 -2.81
C VAL A 89 0.60 3.88 -2.44
N PHE A 90 0.91 4.87 -3.29
CA PHE A 90 1.95 5.83 -3.00
C PHE A 90 1.46 6.85 -1.99
N ASN A 91 2.18 6.97 -0.88
CA ASN A 91 2.04 8.13 -0.02
C ASN A 91 2.67 9.34 -0.71
N ASN A 92 1.84 10.31 -1.10
CA ASN A 92 2.26 11.43 -1.92
C ASN A 92 2.85 12.56 -1.04
N TYR A 93 4.16 12.50 -0.82
CA TYR A 93 4.92 13.57 -0.17
C TYR A 93 5.25 14.66 -1.21
N THR A 94 4.73 15.87 -1.02
CA THR A 94 5.14 17.05 -1.79
C THR A 94 6.54 17.47 -1.34
N VAL A 95 7.57 17.15 -2.10
CA VAL A 95 8.97 17.56 -1.82
C VAL A 95 9.43 18.58 -2.84
N ASN A 96 10.24 19.55 -2.36
CA ASN A 96 10.86 20.62 -3.14
C ASN A 96 11.43 20.16 -4.50
N SER A 97 11.30 21.01 -5.51
CA SER A 97 11.41 20.70 -6.94
C SER A 97 12.67 19.99 -7.43
N GLY A 98 13.82 20.07 -6.73
CA GLY A 98 15.04 19.34 -7.12
C GLY A 98 15.09 17.89 -6.61
N VAL A 99 14.36 17.62 -5.52
CA VAL A 99 14.18 16.27 -4.96
C VAL A 99 13.12 15.51 -5.76
N ALA A 100 12.14 16.22 -6.32
CA ALA A 100 11.07 15.67 -7.15
C ALA A 100 11.58 14.78 -8.29
N THR A 101 12.59 15.20 -9.06
CA THR A 101 13.08 14.42 -10.22
C THR A 101 13.68 13.07 -9.84
N ALA A 102 14.45 13.00 -8.75
CA ALA A 102 15.03 11.74 -8.29
C ALA A 102 13.96 10.81 -7.72
N TYR A 103 12.98 11.36 -6.99
CA TYR A 103 11.83 10.62 -6.49
C TYR A 103 10.95 10.11 -7.63
N ASP A 104 10.73 10.92 -8.66
CA ASP A 104 9.98 10.53 -9.85
C ASP A 104 10.69 9.39 -10.58
N SER A 105 12.01 9.40 -10.69
CA SER A 105 12.77 8.29 -11.28
C SER A 105 12.54 6.98 -10.52
N VAL A 106 12.66 6.98 -9.18
CA VAL A 106 12.46 5.77 -8.37
C VAL A 106 11.00 5.32 -8.40
N ARG A 107 10.06 6.27 -8.38
CA ARG A 107 8.64 6.00 -8.56
C ARG A 107 8.37 5.28 -9.87
N GLN A 108 8.91 5.78 -10.98
CA GLN A 108 8.73 5.17 -12.30
C GLN A 108 9.37 3.78 -12.37
N GLU A 109 10.52 3.57 -11.72
CA GLU A 109 11.13 2.25 -11.60
C GLU A 109 10.23 1.27 -10.83
N LEU A 110 9.61 1.71 -9.73
CA LEU A 110 8.70 0.90 -8.92
C LEU A 110 7.42 0.53 -9.69
N ILE A 111 6.83 1.51 -10.38
CA ILE A 111 5.66 1.29 -11.24
C ILE A 111 6.02 0.31 -12.36
N LYS A 112 7.12 0.55 -13.06
CA LYS A 112 7.59 -0.32 -14.14
C LYS A 112 7.82 -1.74 -13.65
N TYR A 113 8.52 -1.91 -12.52
CA TYR A 113 8.78 -3.23 -11.94
C TYR A 113 7.48 -3.96 -11.63
N SER A 114 6.52 -3.27 -10.98
CA SER A 114 5.22 -3.84 -10.62
C SER A 114 4.39 -4.22 -11.85
N TYR A 115 4.41 -3.39 -12.89
CA TYR A 115 3.76 -3.68 -14.17
C TYR A 115 4.41 -4.88 -14.89
N ASP A 116 5.74 -4.98 -14.90
CA ASP A 116 6.44 -6.12 -15.49
C ASP A 116 6.06 -7.43 -14.77
N GLN A 117 5.82 -7.39 -13.44
CA GLN A 117 5.30 -8.55 -12.70
C GLN A 117 3.85 -8.89 -13.07
N TYR A 118 3.00 -7.88 -13.27
CA TYR A 118 1.63 -8.09 -13.76
C TYR A 118 1.63 -8.74 -15.14
N VAL A 119 2.46 -8.26 -16.08
CA VAL A 119 2.58 -8.86 -17.43
C VAL A 119 3.04 -10.31 -17.36
N ALA A 120 3.98 -10.62 -16.45
CA ALA A 120 4.48 -11.97 -16.28
C ALA A 120 3.46 -12.93 -15.64
N ASP A 121 2.65 -12.45 -14.69
CA ASP A 121 1.61 -13.24 -14.03
C ASP A 121 0.46 -12.36 -13.50
N PRO A 122 -0.58 -12.13 -14.33
CA PRO A 122 -1.73 -11.31 -13.93
C PRO A 122 -2.50 -11.87 -12.74
N ASN A 123 -2.37 -13.17 -12.43
CA ASN A 123 -3.16 -13.81 -11.36
C ASN A 123 -2.75 -13.35 -9.96
N VAL A 124 -1.54 -12.79 -9.83
CA VAL A 124 -1.05 -12.17 -8.59
C VAL A 124 -1.82 -10.90 -8.25
N PHE A 125 -2.45 -10.25 -9.23
CA PHE A 125 -3.19 -9.02 -9.07
C PHE A 125 -4.70 -9.26 -9.06
N ALA A 126 -5.43 -8.41 -8.36
CA ALA A 126 -6.89 -8.44 -8.32
C ALA A 126 -7.46 -8.33 -9.74
N SER A 127 -8.57 -9.00 -10.03
CA SER A 127 -9.13 -8.98 -11.37
C SER A 127 -9.72 -7.60 -11.69
N CYS A 128 -9.40 -7.05 -12.87
CA CYS A 128 -9.98 -5.81 -13.37
C CYS A 128 -11.06 -6.10 -14.43
N ALA A 129 -12.10 -5.27 -14.49
CA ALA A 129 -13.23 -5.44 -15.40
C ALA A 129 -12.87 -5.24 -16.89
N THR A 130 -11.76 -4.56 -17.15
CA THR A 130 -11.30 -4.18 -18.50
C THR A 130 -9.94 -4.79 -18.81
N SER A 131 -9.68 -5.09 -20.08
CA SER A 131 -8.36 -5.54 -20.53
C SER A 131 -7.29 -4.46 -20.33
N VAL A 132 -6.23 -4.81 -19.60
CA VAL A 132 -5.05 -3.96 -19.44
C VAL A 132 -4.20 -4.05 -20.72
N THR A 133 -4.19 -2.99 -21.52
CA THR A 133 -3.47 -2.92 -22.82
C THR A 133 -2.16 -2.16 -22.76
N SER A 134 -1.90 -1.41 -21.69
CA SER A 134 -0.68 -0.63 -21.50
C SER A 134 -0.39 -0.40 -20.02
N GLN A 135 0.84 0.03 -19.70
CA GLN A 135 1.22 0.43 -18.35
C GLN A 135 0.33 1.56 -17.82
N SER A 136 -0.03 2.55 -18.64
CA SER A 136 -0.88 3.66 -18.21
C SER A 136 -2.29 3.20 -17.82
N VAL A 137 -2.87 2.22 -18.55
CA VAL A 137 -4.15 1.62 -18.17
C VAL A 137 -4.00 0.83 -16.88
N TRP A 138 -2.91 0.07 -16.73
CA TRP A 138 -2.61 -0.67 -15.51
C TRP A 138 -2.48 0.25 -14.29
N GLU A 139 -1.75 1.37 -14.42
CA GLU A 139 -1.59 2.36 -13.36
C GLU A 139 -2.94 2.90 -12.88
N GLY A 140 -3.91 3.12 -13.77
CA GLY A 140 -5.25 3.56 -13.40
C GLY A 140 -5.97 2.60 -12.44
N PHE A 141 -5.71 1.30 -12.56
CA PHE A 141 -6.32 0.26 -11.71
C PHE A 141 -5.52 -0.02 -10.45
N TYR A 142 -4.19 -0.14 -10.56
CA TYR A 142 -3.35 -0.71 -9.49
C TYR A 142 -2.42 0.30 -8.83
N ILE A 143 -2.54 1.60 -9.15
CA ILE A 143 -1.77 2.67 -8.53
C ILE A 143 -2.70 3.80 -8.04
N SER A 144 -2.55 4.14 -6.76
CA SER A 144 -3.18 5.32 -6.15
C SER A 144 -2.15 6.24 -5.52
N ASN A 145 -2.47 7.52 -5.49
CA ASN A 145 -1.66 8.56 -4.85
C ASN A 145 -2.46 9.16 -3.71
N VAL A 146 -2.15 8.76 -2.48
CA VAL A 146 -2.86 9.26 -1.30
C VAL A 146 -1.96 10.22 -0.57
N LYS A 147 -2.42 11.46 -0.40
CA LYS A 147 -1.74 12.42 0.48
C LYS A 147 -2.04 12.01 1.91
N ASP A 148 -1.01 11.86 2.74
CA ASP A 148 -1.24 11.56 4.13
C ASP A 148 -1.73 12.78 4.94
N PHE A 149 -2.13 12.48 6.18
CA PHE A 149 -2.60 13.47 7.14
C PHE A 149 -1.46 14.02 8.01
N HIS A 150 -0.18 13.66 7.81
CA HIS A 150 1.01 13.99 8.62
C HIS A 150 0.74 14.81 9.91
N THR A 151 0.78 16.14 9.81
CA THR A 151 0.64 17.07 10.94
C THR A 151 -0.74 16.95 11.58
N SER A 152 -1.80 16.88 10.78
CA SER A 152 -3.16 16.63 11.24
C SER A 152 -3.27 15.32 12.02
N GLY A 153 -2.62 14.25 11.55
CA GLY A 153 -2.57 12.95 12.25
C GLY A 153 -1.87 13.06 13.62
N LYS A 154 -0.75 13.78 13.69
CA LYS A 154 -0.06 14.04 14.96
C LYS A 154 -0.88 14.87 15.93
N VAL A 155 -1.56 15.91 15.45
CA VAL A 155 -2.47 16.74 16.26
C VAL A 155 -3.63 15.89 16.77
N SER A 156 -4.26 15.09 15.90
CA SER A 156 -5.34 14.15 16.25
C SER A 156 -4.92 13.21 17.36
N ALA A 157 -3.79 12.52 17.21
CA ALA A 157 -3.27 11.58 18.19
C ALA A 157 -2.89 12.26 19.52
N SER A 158 -2.28 13.45 19.46
CA SER A 158 -1.81 14.15 20.66
C SER A 158 -2.95 14.74 21.49
N LEU A 159 -4.02 15.21 20.82
CA LEU A 159 -5.13 15.90 21.47
C LEU A 159 -6.39 15.02 21.63
N GLY A 160 -6.37 13.79 21.10
CA GLY A 160 -7.54 12.90 21.10
C GLY A 160 -8.70 13.40 20.25
N ILE A 161 -8.43 14.24 19.24
CA ILE A 161 -9.46 14.81 18.36
C ILE A 161 -9.57 13.93 17.12
N PRO A 162 -10.74 13.34 16.81
CA PRO A 162 -10.91 12.56 15.60
C PRO A 162 -10.54 13.34 14.34
N VAL A 163 -9.83 12.70 13.39
CA VAL A 163 -9.29 13.37 12.18
C VAL A 163 -10.36 14.15 11.42
N HIS A 164 -11.59 13.61 11.32
CA HIS A 164 -12.72 14.27 10.65
C HIS A 164 -13.24 15.55 11.32
N ARG A 165 -12.87 15.82 12.57
CA ARG A 165 -13.22 17.04 13.31
C ARG A 165 -12.13 18.10 13.27
N LEU A 166 -10.93 17.75 12.80
CA LEU A 166 -9.84 18.72 12.68
C LEU A 166 -10.14 19.92 11.74
N PRO A 167 -11.01 19.82 10.72
CA PRO A 167 -11.34 21.00 9.90
C PRO A 167 -12.20 22.06 10.59
N GLU A 168 -12.74 21.77 11.78
CA GLU A 168 -13.57 22.72 12.55
C GLU A 168 -12.75 23.90 13.09
N LYS A 169 -11.43 23.73 13.28
CA LYS A 169 -10.51 24.79 13.71
C LYS A 169 -9.27 24.80 12.83
N THR A 170 -8.54 25.91 12.84
CA THR A 170 -7.30 26.04 12.06
C THR A 170 -6.07 25.94 12.96
N ASP A 171 -6.17 26.33 14.23
CA ASP A 171 -5.04 26.38 15.16
C ASP A 171 -5.30 25.50 16.37
N TYR A 172 -4.28 24.73 16.73
CA TYR A 172 -4.34 23.73 17.80
C TYR A 172 -3.20 23.95 18.79
N PRO A 173 -3.51 24.24 20.08
CA PRO A 173 -2.50 24.32 21.12
C PRO A 173 -1.98 22.92 21.45
N MET A 174 -0.66 22.74 21.38
CA MET A 174 0.01 21.48 21.62
C MET A 174 0.51 21.37 23.07
N PRO A 175 0.72 20.14 23.60
CA PRO A 175 1.14 19.95 24.99
C PRO A 175 2.45 20.62 25.39
N ASN A 176 3.33 20.91 24.44
CA ASN A 176 4.60 21.61 24.66
C ASN A 176 4.47 23.15 24.67
N GLY A 177 3.26 23.69 24.52
CA GLY A 177 2.98 25.13 24.48
C GLY A 177 3.00 25.75 23.08
N ASP A 178 3.39 24.99 22.06
CA ASP A 178 3.36 25.47 20.67
C ASP A 178 1.93 25.50 20.12
N SER A 179 1.68 26.34 19.11
CA SER A 179 0.45 26.32 18.32
C SER A 179 0.74 25.78 16.93
N VAL A 180 0.01 24.74 16.54
CA VAL A 180 0.13 24.13 15.21
C VAL A 180 -1.04 24.58 14.34
N ASN A 181 -0.72 25.18 13.20
CA ASN A 181 -1.71 25.54 12.18
C ASN A 181 -1.93 24.37 11.21
N LEU A 182 -3.20 24.02 10.98
CA LEU A 182 -3.64 22.99 10.03
C LEU A 182 -4.46 23.64 8.90
N PRO A 183 -3.87 23.88 7.71
CA PRO A 183 -4.60 24.42 6.58
C PRO A 183 -5.72 23.45 6.11
N LYS A 184 -6.96 23.92 6.07
CA LYS A 184 -8.14 23.11 5.65
C LYS A 184 -7.95 22.43 4.29
N LYS A 185 -7.32 23.13 3.33
CA LYS A 185 -7.02 22.61 1.99
C LYS A 185 -6.20 21.32 2.01
N ASN A 186 -5.29 21.16 2.97
CA ASN A 186 -4.48 19.94 3.07
C ASN A 186 -5.33 18.74 3.51
N TYR A 187 -6.25 18.98 4.46
CA TYR A 187 -7.21 17.96 4.88
C TYR A 187 -8.16 17.60 3.74
N GLU A 188 -8.73 18.60 3.07
CA GLU A 188 -9.66 18.39 1.94
C GLU A 188 -9.01 17.58 0.81
N LEU A 189 -7.75 17.88 0.47
CA LEU A 189 -7.00 17.11 -0.52
C LEU A 189 -6.70 15.68 -0.05
N ALA A 190 -6.28 15.49 1.20
CA ALA A 190 -6.03 14.15 1.74
C ALA A 190 -7.31 13.30 1.80
N LEU A 191 -8.43 13.91 2.20
CA LEU A 191 -9.74 13.25 2.22
C LEU A 191 -10.19 12.89 0.80
N SER A 192 -10.12 13.81 -0.15
CA SER A 192 -10.47 13.55 -1.56
C SER A 192 -9.65 12.38 -2.12
N ASN A 193 -8.33 12.36 -1.91
CA ASN A 193 -7.51 11.26 -2.40
C ASN A 193 -7.86 9.92 -1.73
N LEU A 194 -8.25 9.94 -0.44
CA LEU A 194 -8.68 8.75 0.28
C LEU A 194 -10.03 8.24 -0.24
N GLU A 195 -10.98 9.14 -0.51
CA GLU A 195 -12.28 8.82 -1.10
C GLU A 195 -12.12 8.25 -2.50
N ASP A 196 -11.23 8.81 -3.32
CA ASP A 196 -10.90 8.29 -4.66
C ASP A 196 -10.30 6.89 -4.58
N PHE A 197 -9.38 6.66 -3.63
CA PHE A 197 -8.78 5.34 -3.39
C PHE A 197 -9.82 4.32 -2.93
N VAL A 198 -10.62 4.64 -1.91
CA VAL A 198 -11.67 3.75 -1.39
C VAL A 198 -12.77 3.53 -2.44
N GLY A 199 -13.05 4.51 -3.28
CA GLY A 199 -14.00 4.40 -4.39
C GLY A 199 -13.62 3.35 -5.43
N LYS A 200 -12.33 2.96 -5.51
CA LYS A 200 -11.91 1.81 -6.31
C LYS A 200 -12.29 0.48 -5.65
N ILE A 201 -12.27 0.44 -4.31
CA ILE A 201 -12.54 -0.75 -3.48
C ILE A 201 -14.04 -1.06 -3.52
N ASN A 202 -14.49 -1.72 -4.60
CA ASN A 202 -15.87 -2.20 -4.79
C ASN A 202 -16.32 -3.15 -3.67
#